data_AF-A0A843WFE2-F1
#
_entry.id   AF-A0A843WFE2-F1
#
_cell.length_a   1.000
_cell.length_b   1.000
_cell.length_c   1.000
_cell.angle_alpha   90.00
_cell.angle_beta   90.00
_cell.angle_gamma   90.00
#
_symmetry.space_group_name_H-M   'P 1'
#
loop_
_entity.id
_entity.type
_entity.pdbx_description
1 polymer ?
#
loop_
_entity_poly.entity_id
_entity_poly.type
_entity_poly.pdbx_seq_one_letter_code
_entity_poly.pdbx_strand_id
1 'polypeptide(L)'
;MAATATGAMDGRILDDIIGRLLEGGRGGGKQVALSEAEIRQLCVESRRVFLSQPNLLELSAPIKICELSRLSCPHYSTDIAD
;
A
#
# COMPACT_ATOMS: atom_id res chain seq x y z
N MET A 1 20.91 15.23 13.22
CA MET A 1 20.10 14.01 13.44
C MET A 1 18.66 14.44 13.60
N ALA A 2 17.95 14.61 12.48
CA ALA A 2 16.60 15.17 12.47
C ALA A 2 15.61 14.12 12.99
N ALA A 3 15.05 14.38 14.17
CA ALA A 3 13.88 13.68 14.65
C ALA A 3 12.68 14.11 13.79
N THR A 4 12.29 13.29 12.81
CA THR A 4 10.98 13.43 12.18
C THR A 4 9.96 12.83 13.14
N ALA A 5 9.16 13.69 13.75
CA ALA A 5 8.02 13.30 14.57
C ALA A 5 7.16 12.28 13.80
N THR A 6 7.16 11.04 14.27
CA THR A 6 6.31 9.96 13.76
C THR A 6 4.91 10.20 14.30
N GLY A 7 4.19 11.11 13.68
CA GLY A 7 2.74 11.16 13.81
C GLY A 7 2.18 9.89 13.16
N ALA A 8 1.69 8.96 13.98
CA ALA A 8 0.97 7.80 13.49
C ALA A 8 -0.11 8.27 12.52
N MET A 9 -0.23 7.62 11.37
CA MET A 9 -1.26 7.97 10.39
C MET A 9 -2.64 7.83 11.01
N ASP A 10 -3.49 8.84 10.80
CA ASP A 10 -4.86 8.82 11.30
C ASP A 10 -5.61 7.67 10.64
N GLY A 11 -6.24 6.81 11.47
CA GLY A 11 -6.97 5.64 11.00
C GLY A 11 -8.10 5.98 10.02
N ARG A 12 -8.77 7.13 10.18
CA ARG A 12 -9.83 7.57 9.27
C ARG A 12 -9.30 7.90 7.87
N ILE A 13 -8.10 8.47 7.80
CA ILE A 13 -7.44 8.77 6.52
C ILE A 13 -7.02 7.46 5.86
N LEU A 14 -6.49 6.51 6.64
CA LEU A 14 -6.13 5.19 6.14
C LEU A 14 -7.36 4.43 5.58
N ASP A 15 -8.49 4.45 6.31
CA ASP A 15 -9.74 3.81 5.88
C ASP A 15 -10.29 4.44 4.58
N ASP A 16 -10.21 5.77 4.45
CA ASP A 16 -10.60 6.47 3.22
C ASP A 16 -9.75 6.05 2.01
N ILE A 17 -8.42 5.96 2.20
CA ILE A 17 -7.51 5.48 1.16
C ILE A 17 -7.83 4.03 0.75
N ILE A 18 -8.08 3.16 1.73
CA ILE A 18 -8.47 1.76 1.47
C ILE A 18 -9.77 1.72 0.67
N GLY A 19 -10.77 2.52 1.05
CA GLY A 19 -12.04 2.65 0.33
C GLY A 19 -11.83 3.04 -1.14
N ARG A 20 -11.08 4.12 -1.39
CA ARG A 20 -10.75 4.59 -2.75
C ARG A 20 -10.02 3.54 -3.59
N LEU A 21 -9.07 2.81 -3.00
CA LEU A 21 -8.33 1.74 -3.69
C LEU A 21 -9.22 0.54 -4.04
N LEU A 22 -10.13 0.15 -3.15
CA LEU A 22 -11.08 -0.94 -3.38
C LEU A 22 -12.10 -0.60 -4.47
N GLU A 23 -12.52 0.66 -4.57
CA GLU A 23 -13.40 1.14 -5.63
C GLU A 23 -12.72 1.09 -7.01
N GLY A 24 -11.45 1.50 -7.11
CA GLY A 24 -10.68 1.45 -8.36
C GLY A 24 -10.39 0.03 -8.85
N GLY A 25 -10.25 -0.94 -7.93
CA GLY A 25 -9.91 -2.33 -8.25
C GLY A 25 -11.05 -3.18 -8.81
N ARG A 26 -12.32 -2.82 -8.57
CA ARG A 26 -13.49 -3.64 -9.00
C ARG A 26 -13.85 -3.50 -10.48
N GLY A 27 -13.33 -2.49 -11.18
CA GLY A 27 -13.75 -2.13 -12.54
C GLY A 27 -12.71 -2.22 -13.64
N GLY A 28 -11.46 -2.62 -13.33
CA GLY A 28 -10.38 -2.67 -14.31
C GLY A 28 -9.84 -1.28 -14.68
N GLY A 29 -8.70 -0.91 -14.08
CA GLY A 29 -7.83 0.16 -14.62
C GLY A 29 -8.20 1.61 -14.26
N LYS A 30 -9.19 1.88 -13.40
CA LYS A 30 -9.43 3.25 -12.94
C LYS A 30 -8.31 3.69 -12.00
N GLN A 31 -7.50 4.66 -12.44
CA GLN A 31 -6.44 5.24 -11.61
C GLN A 31 -7.07 5.95 -10.41
N VAL A 32 -6.63 5.56 -9.22
CA VAL A 32 -7.04 6.18 -7.96
C VAL A 32 -6.11 7.34 -7.68
N ALA A 33 -6.64 8.55 -7.59
CA ALA A 33 -5.87 9.74 -7.25
C ALA A 33 -5.54 9.71 -5.75
N LEU A 34 -4.26 9.50 -5.44
CA LEU A 34 -3.68 9.67 -4.11
C LEU A 34 -2.67 10.82 -4.18
N SER A 35 -2.66 11.66 -3.16
CA SER A 35 -1.66 12.72 -3.03
C SER A 35 -0.30 12.13 -2.67
N GLU A 36 0.77 12.83 -3.05
CA GLU A 36 2.14 12.45 -2.72
C GLU A 36 2.34 12.32 -1.20
N ALA A 37 1.69 13.19 -0.42
CA ALA A 37 1.74 13.15 1.04
C ALA A 37 1.16 11.84 1.60
N GLU A 38 -0.01 11.42 1.10
CA GLU A 38 -0.65 10.15 1.49
C GLU A 38 0.24 8.95 1.13
N ILE A 39 0.81 8.94 -0.08
CA ILE A 39 1.71 7.86 -0.53
C ILE A 39 2.96 7.79 0.35
N ARG A 40 3.60 8.93 0.63
CA ARG A 40 4.78 8.99 1.50
C ARG A 40 4.44 8.50 2.91
N GLN A 41 3.30 8.90 3.45
CA GLN A 41 2.87 8.52 4.79
C GLN A 41 2.59 7.01 4.89
N LEU A 42 1.92 6.42 3.89
CA LEU A 42 1.75 4.96 3.77
C LEU A 42 3.10 4.25 3.75
N CYS A 43 4.07 4.74 2.97
CA CYS A 43 5.40 4.15 2.89
C CYS A 43 6.16 4.21 4.22
N VAL A 44 6.10 5.34 4.91
CA VAL A 44 6.78 5.55 6.20
C VAL A 44 6.19 4.65 7.28
N GLU A 45 4.87 4.61 7.40
CA GLU A 45 4.19 3.77 8.39
C GLU A 45 4.35 2.28 8.07
N SER A 46 4.25 1.88 6.80
CA SER A 46 4.48 0.50 6.37
C SER A 46 5.92 0.05 6.68
N ARG A 47 6.91 0.91 6.41
CA ARG A 47 8.31 0.65 6.78
C ARG A 47 8.45 0.43 8.28
N ARG A 48 7.78 1.25 9.10
CA ARG A 48 7.79 1.08 10.56
C ARG A 48 7.22 -0.27 10.98
N VAL A 49 6.09 -0.69 10.40
CA VAL A 49 5.48 -2.00 10.67
C VAL A 49 6.41 -3.13 10.26
N PHE A 50 6.98 -3.10 9.06
CA PHE A 50 7.92 -4.14 8.61
C PHE A 50 9.18 -4.23 9.47
N LEU A 51 9.73 -3.10 9.93
CA LEU A 51 10.90 -3.09 10.81
C LEU A 51 10.58 -3.53 12.25
N SER A 52 9.34 -3.39 12.70
CA SER A 52 8.90 -3.90 14.00
C SER A 52 8.71 -5.42 14.01
N GLN A 53 8.57 -6.03 12.84
CA GLN A 53 8.42 -7.48 12.68
C GLN A 53 9.78 -8.12 12.39
N PRO A 54 10.00 -9.38 12.81
CA PRO A 54 11.20 -10.12 12.43
C PRO A 54 11.22 -10.39 10.93
N ASN A 55 12.42 -10.45 10.33
CA ASN A 55 12.59 -10.80 8.91
C ASN A 55 12.05 -12.20 8.59
N LEU A 56 12.03 -13.11 9.58
CA LEU A 56 11.39 -14.41 9.49
C LEU A 56 10.05 -14.36 10.22
N LEU A 57 8.96 -14.28 9.46
CA LEU A 57 7.60 -14.25 9.98
C LEU A 57 7.14 -15.64 10.43
N GLU A 58 6.79 -15.76 11.70
CA GLU A 58 6.12 -16.95 12.24
C GLU A 58 4.60 -16.77 12.12
N LEU A 59 4.00 -17.44 11.14
CA LEU A 59 2.56 -17.36 10.86
C LEU A 59 1.85 -18.63 11.33
N SER A 60 0.74 -18.48 12.07
CA SER A 60 -0.13 -19.58 12.46
C SER A 60 -1.33 -19.68 11.52
N ALA A 61 -1.78 -20.90 11.22
CA ALA A 61 -2.94 -21.14 10.36
C ALA A 61 -4.26 -20.71 11.03
N PRO A 62 -5.29 -20.29 10.27
CA PRO A 62 -5.42 -20.31 8.80
C PRO A 62 -4.97 -19.01 8.11
N ILE A 63 -4.16 -19.13 7.06
CA ILE A 63 -3.70 -18.02 6.21
C ILE A 63 -3.88 -18.34 4.73
N LYS A 64 -4.12 -17.32 3.90
CA LYS A 64 -4.15 -17.45 2.43
C LYS A 64 -2.82 -16.94 1.87
N ILE A 65 -2.06 -17.81 1.22
CA ILE A 65 -0.83 -17.44 0.52
C ILE A 65 -1.19 -17.16 -0.94
N CYS A 66 -0.99 -15.92 -1.37
CA CYS A 66 -1.21 -15.50 -2.75
C CYS A 66 0.16 -15.37 -3.45
N GLU A 67 0.46 -16.26 -4.37
CA GLU A 67 1.66 -16.15 -5.21
C GLU A 67 1.44 -15.11 -6.31
N LEU A 68 2.53 -14.59 -6.88
CA LEU A 68 2.49 -13.64 -7.99
C LEU A 68 2.03 -14.35 -9.28
N SER A 69 0.74 -14.66 -9.33
CA SER A 69 0.02 -14.93 -10.57
C SER A 69 0.07 -13.61 -11.32
N ARG A 70 0.82 -13.54 -12.43
CA ARG A 70 0.88 -12.36 -13.31
C ARG A 70 -0.50 -11.73 -13.37
N LEU A 71 -0.65 -10.61 -12.65
CA LEU A 71 -1.92 -9.93 -12.51
C LEU A 71 -2.47 -9.71 -13.91
N SER A 72 -3.71 -10.13 -14.14
CA SER A 72 -4.50 -9.76 -15.29
C SER A 72 -4.79 -8.25 -15.24
N CYS A 73 -3.75 -7.43 -15.34
CA CYS A 73 -3.83 -5.99 -15.46
C CYS A 73 -3.50 -5.64 -16.92
N PRO A 74 -4.50 -5.49 -17.81
CA PRO A 74 -4.27 -5.14 -19.21
C PRO A 74 -3.79 -3.69 -19.44
N HIS A 75 -3.22 -3.00 -18.43
CA HIS A 75 -2.87 -1.58 -18.55
C HIS A 75 -1.61 -1.16 -17.76
N TYR A 76 -0.52 -1.94 -17.88
CA TYR A 76 0.84 -1.49 -17.52
C TYR A 76 1.66 -1.21 -18.80
N SER A 77 1.19 -0.24 -19.56
CA SER A 77 1.84 0.47 -20.66
C SER A 77 1.02 1.76 -20.75
N THR A 78 1.50 2.97 -20.53
CA THR A 78 2.80 3.59 -20.79
C THR A 78 2.76 4.93 -20.06
N ASP A 79 3.53 5.12 -18.98
CA ASP A 79 3.81 6.46 -18.42
C ASP A 79 5.20 6.47 -17.74
N ILE A 80 6.18 5.83 -18.38
CA ILE A 80 7.61 6.12 -18.18
C ILE A 80 8.19 6.34 -19.57
N ALA A 81 7.93 7.53 -20.09
CA ALA A 81 8.65 8.17 -21.18
C ALA A 81 8.41 9.69 -21.06
N ASP A 82 8.94 10.29 -19.99
CA ASP A 82 9.77 11.51 -20.01
C ASP A 82 10.54 11.60 -18.67
#